data_AF-A0A8K0XD12-F1
#
_entry.id   AF-A0A8K0XD12-F1
#
_cell.length_a   1.000
_cell.length_b   1.000
_cell.length_c   1.000
_cell.angle_alpha   90.00
_cell.angle_beta   90.00
_cell.angle_gamma   90.00
#
_symmetry.space_group_name_H-M   'P 1'
#
loop_
_entity.id
_entity.type
_entity.pdbx_description
1 polymer ?
#
loop_
_entity_poly.entity_id
_entity_poly.type
_entity_poly.pdbx_seq_one_letter_code
_entity_poly.pdbx_strand_id
1 'polypeptide(L)'
;MSTIVQFRAIDWGMETCELHVNLPESNHSGSLALYRINSTVPLDTFSLSYNTRPHRIARLGIIALGLGVVPWHRKFSCAMDEVLSFELACLPSSESGGDSDCFMEWIQIKDALPGEPYVVRCLIFAD
;
A
#
# COMPACT_ATOMS: atom_id res chain seq x y z
N MET A 1 -9.29 -8.85 -4.62
CA MET A 1 -9.59 -7.93 -3.50
C MET A 1 -8.53 -6.83 -3.42
N SER A 2 -8.85 -5.67 -2.85
CA SER A 2 -7.91 -4.54 -2.73
C SER A 2 -8.25 -3.62 -1.57
N THR A 3 -7.23 -2.97 -1.01
CA THR A 3 -7.36 -1.92 0.01
C THR A 3 -6.75 -0.62 -0.50
N ILE A 4 -7.36 0.52 -0.16
CA ILE A 4 -6.82 1.85 -0.45
C ILE A 4 -6.25 2.43 0.84
N VAL A 5 -5.07 3.04 0.73
CA VAL A 5 -4.41 3.81 1.79
C VAL A 5 -4.13 5.22 1.29
N GLN A 6 -4.30 6.19 2.18
CA GLN A 6 -4.10 7.59 1.87
C GLN A 6 -3.21 8.25 2.92
N PHE A 7 -2.33 9.13 2.45
CA PHE A 7 -1.39 9.87 3.27
C PHE A 7 -1.31 11.30 2.79
N ARG A 8 -0.92 12.19 3.69
CA ARG A 8 -0.56 13.57 3.37
C ARG A 8 0.96 13.64 3.45
N ALA A 9 1.58 14.05 2.35
CA ALA A 9 3.03 14.15 2.25
C ALA A 9 3.56 15.21 3.21
N ILE A 10 4.64 14.88 3.91
CA ILE A 10 5.41 15.84 4.69
C ILE A 10 6.76 15.97 3.99
N ASP A 11 6.93 17.08 3.28
CA ASP A 11 8.16 17.42 2.57
C ASP A 11 8.92 18.50 3.35
N TRP A 12 10.15 18.20 3.76
CA TRP A 12 11.03 19.12 4.48
C TRP A 12 11.86 20.02 3.52
N GLY A 13 11.45 20.11 2.25
CA GLY A 13 12.08 20.93 1.21
C GLY A 13 12.96 20.15 0.24
N MET A 14 12.72 18.84 0.11
CA MET A 14 13.51 17.90 -0.70
C MET A 14 12.72 17.40 -1.91
N GLU A 15 11.42 17.73 -1.99
CA GLU A 15 10.49 17.39 -3.07
C GLU A 15 10.45 15.89 -3.40
N THR A 16 10.93 15.06 -2.47
CA THR A 16 11.16 13.62 -2.65
C THR A 16 10.58 12.89 -1.45
N CYS A 17 9.56 12.07 -1.72
CA CYS A 17 8.96 11.16 -0.77
C CYS A 17 9.43 9.73 -1.04
N GLU A 18 9.47 8.91 0.01
CA GLU A 18 9.71 7.49 -0.07
C GLU A 18 8.61 6.70 0.61
N LEU A 19 7.91 5.86 -0.14
CA LEU A 19 6.92 4.95 0.41
C LEU A 19 7.59 3.64 0.79
N HIS A 20 7.54 3.28 2.06
CA HIS A 20 7.96 2.00 2.60
C HIS A 20 6.74 1.13 2.82
N VAL A 21 6.74 -0.10 2.29
CA VAL A 21 5.72 -1.11 2.55
C VAL A 21 6.39 -2.29 3.24
N ASN A 22 6.11 -2.40 4.54
CA ASN A 22 6.57 -3.51 5.36
C ASN A 22 5.44 -4.50 5.55
N LEU A 23 5.64 -5.73 5.10
CA LEU A 23 4.73 -6.84 5.31
C LEU A 23 5.40 -7.83 6.27
N PRO A 24 4.65 -8.42 7.21
CA PRO A 24 5.21 -9.48 8.04
C PRO A 24 5.50 -10.73 7.19
N GLU A 25 6.30 -11.62 7.74
CA GLU A 25 6.48 -12.95 7.16
C GLU A 25 5.15 -13.72 7.19
N SER A 26 4.94 -14.53 6.16
CA SER A 26 3.74 -15.34 6.01
C SER A 26 4.12 -16.73 5.52
N ASN A 27 3.47 -17.75 6.09
CA ASN A 27 3.56 -19.12 5.55
C ASN A 27 2.79 -19.27 4.23
N HIS A 28 2.01 -18.26 3.84
CA HIS A 28 1.33 -18.20 2.56
C HIS A 28 2.23 -17.53 1.52
N SER A 29 2.35 -18.19 0.36
CA SER A 29 2.98 -17.60 -0.81
C SER A 29 1.94 -16.84 -1.62
N GLY A 30 2.34 -15.70 -2.18
CA GLY A 30 1.43 -14.85 -2.95
C GLY A 30 2.13 -13.60 -3.44
N SER A 31 1.38 -12.74 -4.12
CA SER A 31 1.90 -11.46 -4.58
C SER A 31 0.84 -10.37 -4.54
N LEU A 32 1.25 -9.20 -4.07
CA LEU A 32 0.43 -8.00 -4.04
C LEU A 32 0.95 -7.02 -5.09
N ALA A 33 0.06 -6.36 -5.79
CA ALA A 33 0.41 -5.24 -6.63
C ALA A 33 0.05 -3.93 -5.94
N LEU A 34 1.00 -3.02 -5.94
CA LEU A 34 0.82 -1.66 -5.45
C LEU A 34 0.58 -0.73 -6.63
N TYR A 35 -0.47 0.08 -6.55
CA TYR A 35 -0.84 1.07 -7.56
C TYR A 35 -0.94 2.46 -6.95
N ARG A 36 -0.57 3.48 -7.72
CA ARG A 36 -1.01 4.86 -7.47
C ARG A 36 -2.40 5.04 -8.07
N ILE A 37 -3.31 5.68 -7.34
CA ILE A 37 -4.67 5.96 -7.82
C ILE A 37 -4.89 7.47 -8.00
N ASN A 38 -5.82 7.83 -8.87
CA ASN A 38 -6.12 9.23 -9.21
C ASN A 38 -6.93 9.90 -8.10
N SER A 39 -6.26 10.37 -7.05
CA SER A 39 -6.89 11.10 -5.95
C SER A 39 -5.91 12.11 -5.41
N THR A 40 -6.22 13.38 -5.65
CA THR A 40 -5.48 14.57 -5.19
C THR A 40 -6.14 15.24 -3.97
N VAL A 41 -7.31 14.74 -3.57
CA VAL A 41 -8.06 15.16 -2.39
C VAL A 41 -8.40 13.93 -1.55
N PRO A 42 -8.56 14.06 -0.21
CA PRO A 42 -8.94 12.94 0.64
C PRO A 42 -10.22 12.29 0.12
N LEU A 43 -10.26 10.96 0.08
CA LEU A 43 -11.44 10.25 -0.41
C LEU A 43 -12.53 10.29 0.65
N ASP A 44 -13.76 10.48 0.18
CA ASP A 44 -14.93 10.32 1.02
C ASP A 44 -15.22 8.83 1.23
N THR A 45 -14.95 8.35 2.44
CA THR A 45 -15.12 6.95 2.82
C THR A 45 -16.57 6.48 2.80
N PHE A 46 -17.54 7.39 2.88
CA PHE A 46 -18.97 7.04 2.88
C PHE A 46 -19.53 6.84 1.47
N SER A 47 -18.94 7.47 0.47
CA SER A 47 -19.34 7.32 -0.94
C SER A 47 -18.46 6.34 -1.71
N LEU A 48 -17.37 5.85 -1.10
CA LEU A 48 -16.50 4.84 -1.69
C LEU A 48 -17.22 3.50 -1.86
N SER A 49 -17.24 3.02 -3.10
CA SER A 49 -17.80 1.74 -3.53
C SER A 49 -16.97 1.22 -4.71
N TYR A 50 -17.27 0.01 -5.19
CA TYR A 50 -16.62 -0.50 -6.40
C TYR A 50 -16.75 0.46 -7.60
N ASN A 51 -17.91 1.10 -7.75
CA ASN A 51 -18.22 1.98 -8.89
C ASN A 51 -17.62 3.38 -8.75
N THR A 52 -17.44 3.85 -7.51
CA THR A 52 -16.90 5.19 -7.20
C THR A 52 -15.41 5.14 -6.84
N ARG A 53 -14.79 3.96 -6.96
CA ARG A 53 -13.37 3.78 -6.70
C ARG A 53 -12.54 4.58 -7.69
N PRO A 54 -11.58 5.40 -7.24
CA PRO A 54 -10.68 6.12 -8.15
C PRO A 54 -9.91 5.17 -9.06
N HIS A 55 -9.65 5.64 -10.29
CA HIS A 55 -8.91 4.85 -11.27
C HIS A 55 -7.43 4.72 -10.90
N ARG A 56 -6.85 3.56 -11.18
CA ARG A 56 -5.40 3.32 -11.10
C ARG A 56 -4.71 4.12 -12.20
N ILE A 57 -3.67 4.87 -11.85
CA ILE A 57 -2.89 5.68 -12.81
C ILE A 57 -1.50 5.10 -13.07
N ALA A 58 -0.94 4.33 -12.14
CA ALA A 58 0.35 3.68 -12.32
C ALA A 58 0.48 2.43 -11.44
N ARG A 59 1.09 1.36 -11.95
CA ARG A 59 1.57 0.24 -11.12
C ARG A 59 2.95 0.59 -10.58
N LEU A 60 3.08 0.63 -9.26
CA LEU A 60 4.33 0.99 -8.59
C LEU A 60 5.23 -0.22 -8.36
N GLY A 61 4.65 -1.42 -8.19
CA GLY A 61 5.44 -2.62 -7.99
C GLY A 61 4.62 -3.87 -7.73
N ILE A 62 5.34 -4.98 -7.60
CA ILE A 62 4.85 -6.25 -7.11
C ILE A 62 5.61 -6.56 -5.82
N ILE A 63 4.88 -6.91 -4.77
CA ILE A 63 5.41 -7.26 -3.47
C ILE A 63 5.13 -8.74 -3.26
N ALA A 64 6.18 -9.54 -3.13
CA ALA A 64 6.06 -10.96 -2.87
C ALA A 64 5.70 -11.20 -1.39
N LEU A 65 4.78 -12.13 -1.15
CA LEU A 65 4.43 -12.65 0.16
C LEU A 65 5.15 -13.99 0.37
N GLY A 66 5.64 -14.24 1.59
CA GLY A 66 6.25 -15.51 1.94
C GLY A 66 7.15 -15.42 3.17
N LEU A 67 8.10 -16.35 3.26
CA LEU A 67 9.18 -16.32 4.25
C LEU A 67 10.35 -15.47 3.74
N GLY A 68 11.00 -14.69 4.61
CA GLY A 68 12.11 -13.82 4.22
C GLY A 68 11.69 -12.63 3.35
N VAL A 69 10.49 -12.07 3.57
CA VAL A 69 10.00 -10.89 2.83
C VAL A 69 10.93 -9.72 3.08
N VAL A 70 11.47 -9.17 1.99
CA VAL A 70 12.30 -7.96 2.03
C VAL A 70 11.40 -6.72 2.04
N PRO A 71 11.67 -5.72 2.89
CA PRO A 71 10.98 -4.44 2.86
C PRO A 71 10.96 -3.84 1.45
N TRP A 72 9.76 -3.56 0.94
CA TRP A 72 9.60 -2.89 -0.34
C TRP A 72 9.59 -1.39 -0.11
N HIS A 73 10.34 -0.63 -0.91
CA HIS A 73 10.28 0.82 -0.87
C HIS A 73 10.42 1.43 -2.26
N ARG A 74 9.89 2.64 -2.43
CA ARG A 74 10.04 3.40 -3.68
C ARG A 74 10.01 4.90 -3.44
N LYS A 75 10.98 5.60 -4.01
CA LYS A 75 11.05 7.06 -4.06
C LYS A 75 10.23 7.62 -5.22
N PHE A 76 9.60 8.77 -5.00
CA PHE A 76 8.87 9.55 -5.99
C PHE A 76 8.78 11.01 -5.56
N SER A 77 8.54 11.90 -6.51
CA SER A 77 8.36 13.32 -6.22
C SER A 77 7.02 13.57 -5.54
N CYS A 78 7.03 14.44 -4.53
CA CYS A 78 5.84 14.88 -3.81
C CYS A 78 5.99 16.34 -3.39
N ALA A 79 4.89 17.07 -3.32
CA ALA A 79 4.87 18.38 -2.68
C ALA A 79 4.49 18.28 -1.19
N MET A 80 4.91 19.25 -0.39
CA MET A 80 4.40 19.41 0.97
C MET A 80 2.88 19.46 0.95
N ASP A 81 2.25 18.72 1.86
CA ASP A 81 0.79 18.65 2.00
C ASP A 81 0.04 17.95 0.85
N GLU A 82 0.77 17.38 -0.14
CA GLU A 82 0.15 16.61 -1.23
C GLU A 82 -0.57 15.37 -0.69
N VAL A 83 -1.82 15.16 -1.12
CA VAL A 83 -2.55 13.93 -0.80
C VAL A 83 -2.12 12.83 -1.76
N LEU A 84 -1.53 11.79 -1.20
CA LEU A 84 -1.05 10.62 -1.92
C LEU A 84 -1.92 9.42 -1.60
N SER A 85 -2.43 8.78 -2.65
CA SER A 85 -3.36 7.67 -2.54
C SER A 85 -2.83 6.45 -3.28
N PHE A 86 -2.83 5.32 -2.60
CA PHE A 86 -2.34 4.05 -3.13
C PHE A 86 -3.36 2.95 -2.95
N GLU A 87 -3.38 2.02 -3.89
CA GLU A 87 -4.18 0.81 -3.81
C GLU A 87 -3.26 -0.40 -3.76
N LEU A 88 -3.40 -1.21 -2.72
CA LEU A 88 -2.75 -2.51 -2.59
C LEU A 88 -3.76 -3.58 -2.96
N ALA A 89 -3.46 -4.37 -4.00
CA ALA A 89 -4.38 -5.35 -4.55
C ALA A 89 -3.74 -6.73 -4.66
N CYS A 90 -4.51 -7.77 -4.35
CA CYS A 90 -4.11 -9.13 -4.62
C CYS A 90 -3.92 -9.35 -6.13
N LEU A 91 -2.81 -10.00 -6.49
CA LEU A 91 -2.65 -10.48 -7.87
C LEU A 91 -3.41 -11.79 -8.08
N PRO A 92 -4.00 -11.98 -9.26
CA PRO A 92 -4.60 -13.26 -9.62
C PRO A 92 -3.54 -14.34 -9.74
N SER A 93 -3.92 -15.60 -9.48
CA SER A 93 -3.07 -16.80 -9.58
C SER A 93 -2.38 -17.01 -10.93
N SER A 94 -2.82 -16.31 -11.98
CA SER A 94 -2.14 -16.28 -13.29
C SER A 94 -0.87 -15.42 -13.31
N GLU A 95 -0.77 -14.43 -12.42
CA GLU A 95 0.38 -13.52 -12.28
C GLU A 95 1.16 -13.76 -10.99
N SER A 96 0.52 -14.32 -9.95
CA SER A 96 1.20 -14.82 -8.76
C SER A 96 1.54 -16.29 -8.98
N GLY A 97 2.81 -16.69 -8.91
CA GLY A 97 3.27 -18.06 -9.14
C GLY A 97 2.82 -19.11 -8.11
N GLY A 98 1.61 -18.98 -7.56
CA GLY A 98 1.01 -19.83 -6.54
C GLY A 98 -0.51 -19.75 -6.57
N ASP A 99 -1.14 -20.82 -6.10
CA ASP A 99 -2.58 -20.95 -5.94
C ASP A 99 -2.95 -20.49 -4.52
N SER A 100 -3.47 -19.28 -4.37
CA SER A 100 -3.93 -18.83 -3.06
C SER A 100 -5.09 -17.84 -3.19
N ASP A 101 -6.16 -18.16 -2.48
CA ASP A 101 -7.21 -17.22 -2.13
C ASP A 101 -6.57 -16.08 -1.31
N CYS A 102 -6.29 -14.96 -1.98
CA CYS A 102 -5.57 -13.84 -1.38
C CYS A 102 -6.56 -12.96 -0.61
N PHE A 103 -6.46 -13.05 0.72
CA PHE A 103 -7.19 -12.21 1.66
C PHE A 103 -6.25 -11.18 2.29
N MET A 104 -6.77 -9.96 2.48
CA MET A 104 -6.05 -8.85 3.06
C MET A 104 -7.00 -8.08 3.97
N GLU A 105 -6.56 -7.91 5.21
CA GLU A 105 -7.20 -7.04 6.18
C GLU A 105 -6.24 -5.90 6.52
N TRP A 106 -6.78 -4.69 6.63
CA TRP A 106 -6.01 -3.51 7.00
C TRP A 106 -6.38 -3.07 8.40
N ILE A 107 -5.36 -2.89 9.25
CA ILE A 107 -5.53 -2.46 10.62
C ILE A 107 -4.55 -1.33 10.90
N GLN A 108 -5.09 -0.15 11.24
CA GLN A 108 -4.29 0.97 11.72
C GLN A 108 -4.18 0.90 13.24
N ILE A 109 -3.01 0.49 13.74
CA ILE A 109 -2.76 0.39 15.17
C ILE A 109 -2.18 1.72 15.67
N LYS A 110 -2.85 2.35 16.65
CA LYS A 110 -2.43 3.63 17.25
C LYS A 110 -1.12 3.51 18.02
N ASP A 111 -0.91 2.37 18.70
CA ASP A 111 0.30 2.04 19.47
C ASP A 111 0.59 0.54 19.25
N ALA A 112 1.70 0.19 18.60
CA ALA A 112 2.00 -1.21 18.32
C ALA A 112 2.24 -1.99 19.62
N LEU A 113 1.27 -2.83 19.98
CA LEU A 113 1.51 -3.90 20.95
C LEU A 113 2.35 -4.99 20.28
N PRO A 114 3.32 -5.58 20.99
CA PRO A 114 4.06 -6.72 20.48
C PRO A 114 3.11 -7.93 20.42
N GLY A 115 2.72 -8.38 19.22
CA GLY A 115 2.19 -9.73 19.07
C GLY A 115 1.15 -10.05 17.98
N GLU A 116 0.42 -9.11 17.37
CA GLU A 116 -0.66 -9.46 16.38
C GLU A 116 -1.07 -8.26 15.49
N PRO A 117 -1.88 -8.45 14.42
CA PRO A 117 -1.77 -9.32 13.24
C PRO A 117 -1.11 -8.53 12.08
N TYR A 118 -1.13 -9.04 10.86
CA TYR A 118 -0.41 -8.52 9.69
C TYR A 118 -0.44 -6.99 9.50
N VAL A 119 0.58 -6.30 10.03
CA VAL A 119 0.66 -4.84 9.98
C VAL A 119 1.32 -4.44 8.66
N VAL A 120 0.53 -3.92 7.72
CA VAL A 120 1.08 -3.20 6.58
C VAL A 120 1.43 -1.79 7.04
N ARG A 121 2.70 -1.54 7.37
CA ARG A 121 3.17 -0.18 7.66
C ARG A 121 3.58 0.48 6.36
N CYS A 122 2.71 1.36 5.88
CA CYS A 122 3.02 2.34 4.85
C CYS A 122 3.51 3.61 5.52
N LEU A 123 4.82 3.85 5.45
CA LEU A 123 5.43 5.09 5.96
C LEU A 123 5.93 5.89 4.77
N ILE A 124 5.60 7.17 4.74
CA ILE A 124 6.12 8.12 3.77
C ILE A 124 7.09 9.04 4.49
N PHE A 125 8.37 8.92 4.17
CA PHE A 125 9.42 9.80 4.67
C PHE A 125 9.91 10.69 3.54
N ALA A 126 10.28 11.93 3.86
CA ALA A 126 11.11 12.74 2.98
C ALA A 126 12.56 12.57 3.44
N ASP A 127 13.38 12.08 2.51
CA ASP A 127 14.82 11.75 2.57
C ASP A 127 15.77 12.92 2.71
#